data_AF-A0A3C1XB18-F1
#
_entry.id   AF-A0A3C1XB18-F1
#
_cell.length_a   1.000
_cell.length_b   1.000
_cell.length_c   1.000
_cell.angle_alpha   90.00
_cell.angle_beta   90.00
_cell.angle_gamma   90.00
#
_symmetry.space_group_name_H-M   'P 1'
#
loop_
_entity.id
_entity.type
_entity.pdbx_description
1 polymer ?
#
loop_
_entity_poly.entity_id
_entity_poly.type
_entity_poly.pdbx_seq_one_letter_code
_entity_poly.pdbx_strand_id
1 'polypeptide(L)' 'MIQTDELRGIIAKRRMSQAEVASVIGISPKTFYNKMKKGVFGSDEIETMITYLKIDNAMDIFFAQK' A
#
# COMPACT_ATOMS: atom_id res chain seq x y z
N MET A 1 5.59 4.13 10.63
CA MET A 1 4.94 2.80 10.47
C MET A 1 3.77 3.00 9.54
N ILE A 2 3.48 2.08 8.61
CA ILE A 2 2.44 2.33 7.60
C ILE A 2 1.05 2.21 8.22
N GLN A 3 0.15 3.16 7.93
CA GLN A 3 -1.28 3.11 8.26
C GLN A 3 -1.99 2.13 7.32
N THR A 4 -1.86 0.83 7.59
CA THR A 4 -2.32 -0.22 6.68
C THR A 4 -3.84 -0.34 6.57
N ASP A 5 -4.58 0.12 7.57
CA ASP A 5 -6.04 0.20 7.52
C ASP A 5 -6.52 1.32 6.57
N GLU A 6 -5.86 2.48 6.60
CA GLU A 6 -6.11 3.57 5.65
C GLU A 6 -5.76 3.16 4.22
N LEU A 7 -4.59 2.50 4.04
CA LEU A 7 -4.19 1.98 2.75
C LEU A 7 -5.23 0.98 2.21
N ARG A 8 -5.77 0.10 3.06
CA ARG A 8 -6.85 -0.83 2.68
C ARG A 8 -8.12 -0.08 2.28
N GLY A 9 -8.48 0.97 3.02
CA GLY A 9 -9.61 1.84 2.69
C GLY A 9 -9.46 2.51 1.32
N ILE A 10 -8.27 2.99 0.98
CA ILE A 10 -7.98 3.61 -0.32
C ILE A 10 -8.11 2.61 -1.46
N ILE A 11 -7.55 1.41 -1.29
CA ILE A 11 -7.65 0.32 -2.28
C ILE A 11 -9.13 -0.02 -2.53
N ALA A 12 -9.92 -0.17 -1.46
CA ALA A 12 -11.35 -0.45 -1.55
C ALA A 12 -12.15 0.70 -2.21
N LYS A 13 -11.86 1.96 -1.86
CA LYS A 13 -12.50 3.15 -2.49
C LYS A 13 -12.28 3.19 -4.01
N ARG A 14 -11.18 2.61 -4.49
CA ARG A 14 -10.83 2.52 -5.91
C ARG A 14 -11.36 1.26 -6.60
N ARG A 15 -12.16 0.45 -5.91
CA ARG A 15 -12.69 -0.85 -6.40
C ARG A 15 -11.58 -1.80 -6.85
N MET A 16 -10.41 -1.71 -6.22
CA MET A 16 -9.28 -2.60 -6.46
C MET A 16 -9.17 -3.62 -5.33
N SER A 17 -8.53 -4.74 -5.64
CA SER A 17 -8.13 -5.76 -4.68
C SER A 17 -6.67 -5.58 -4.29
N GLN A 18 -6.31 -6.04 -3.09
CA GLN A 18 -4.91 -6.07 -2.66
C GLN A 18 -4.05 -6.98 -3.55
N ALA A 19 -4.64 -8.01 -4.16
CA ALA A 19 -3.95 -8.89 -5.10
C ALA A 19 -3.58 -8.17 -6.41
N GLU A 20 -4.45 -7.30 -6.93
CA GLU A 20 -4.13 -6.46 -8.09
C GLU A 20 -3.00 -5.48 -7.77
N VAL A 21 -3.05 -4.83 -6.59
CA VAL A 21 -1.98 -3.91 -6.16
C VAL A 21 -0.65 -4.65 -5.99
N ALA A 22 -0.68 -5.89 -5.48
CA ALA A 22 0.51 -6.74 -5.38
C ALA A 22 1.17 -6.96 -6.75
N SER A 23 0.37 -7.27 -7.77
CA SER A 23 0.87 -7.43 -9.15
C SER A 23 1.48 -6.15 -9.69
N VAL A 24 0.89 -4.99 -9.39
CA VAL A 24 1.39 -3.68 -9.86
C VAL A 24 2.77 -3.35 -9.26
N ILE A 25 3.00 -3.69 -7.99
CA ILE A 25 4.30 -3.48 -7.35
C ILE A 25 5.26 -4.67 -7.52
N GLY A 26 4.92 -5.65 -8.36
CA GLY A 26 5.80 -6.76 -8.72
C GLY A 26 5.99 -7.84 -7.65
N ILE A 27 5.04 -8.00 -6.72
CA ILE A 27 5.13 -9.03 -5.66
C ILE A 27 3.94 -9.99 -5.67
N SER A 28 4.11 -11.16 -5.05
CA SER A 28 2.99 -12.08 -4.87
C SER A 28 1.94 -11.52 -3.90
N PRO A 29 0.64 -11.85 -4.05
CA PRO A 29 -0.39 -11.48 -3.07
C PRO A 29 -0.06 -11.93 -1.65
N LYS A 30 0.55 -13.12 -1.49
CA LYS A 30 1.02 -13.62 -0.18
C LYS A 30 2.06 -12.68 0.45
N THR A 31 3.02 -12.21 -0.35
CA THR A 31 4.03 -11.24 0.10
C THR A 31 3.38 -9.91 0.48
N PHE A 32 2.41 -9.45 -0.31
CA PHE A 32 1.65 -8.23 -0.01
C PHE A 32 0.92 -8.33 1.34
N TYR A 33 0.18 -9.41 1.58
CA TYR A 33 -0.51 -9.61 2.87
C TYR A 33 0.47 -9.65 4.06
N ASN A 34 1.63 -10.30 3.88
CA ASN A 34 2.67 -10.31 4.92
C ASN A 34 3.22 -8.91 5.19
N LYS A 35 3.44 -8.08 4.15
CA LYS A 35 3.88 -6.69 4.29
C LYS A 35 2.81 -5.81 4.92
N MET A 36 1.54 -6.01 4.59
CA MET A 36 0.39 -5.34 5.25
C MET A 36 0.30 -5.70 6.73
N LYS A 37 0.55 -6.96 7.10
CA LYS A 37 0.59 -7.36 8.53
C LYS A 37 1.78 -6.74 9.26
N LYS A 38 2.93 -6.62 8.60
CA LYS A 38 4.14 -6.02 9.19
C LYS A 38 4.12 -4.49 9.17
N GLY A 39 3.33 -3.88 8.29
CA GLY A 39 3.32 -2.43 8.07
C GLY A 39 4.62 -1.90 7.44
N VAL A 40 5.28 -2.71 6.59
CA VAL A 40 6.58 -2.38 5.99
C VAL A 40 6.57 -2.68 4.49
N PHE A 41 6.80 -1.63 3.70
CA PHE A 41 7.02 -1.68 2.25
C PHE A 41 8.32 -0.94 1.92
N GLY A 42 8.97 -1.32 0.82
CA GLY A 42 10.16 -0.61 0.31
C GLY A 42 9.79 0.71 -0.34
N SER A 43 10.76 1.60 -0.53
CA SER A 43 10.57 2.91 -1.19
C SER A 43 9.93 2.77 -2.58
N ASP A 44 10.44 1.84 -3.39
CA ASP A 44 10.04 1.68 -4.78
C ASP A 44 8.60 1.11 -4.87
N GLU A 45 8.25 0.23 -3.94
CA GLU A 45 6.88 -0.28 -3.77
C GLU A 45 5.93 0.85 -3.37
N ILE A 46 6.35 1.70 -2.43
CA ILE A 46 5.55 2.84 -1.94
C ILE A 46 5.33 3.86 -3.05
N GLU A 47 6.37 4.25 -3.78
CA GLU A 47 6.29 5.19 -4.89
C GLU A 47 5.33 4.69 -5.99
N THR A 48 5.43 3.41 -6.33
CA THR A 48 4.52 2.77 -7.28
C THR A 48 3.08 2.78 -6.77
N MET A 49 2.85 2.48 -5.48
CA MET A 49 1.51 2.54 -4.88
C MET A 49 0.96 3.97 -4.86
N ILE A 50 1.75 4.98 -4.51
CA ILE A 50 1.31 6.39 -4.50
C ILE A 50 0.83 6.80 -5.87
N THR A 51 1.61 6.48 -6.90
CA THR A 51 1.28 6.82 -8.30
C THR A 51 0.04 6.06 -8.78
N TYR A 52 0.01 4.74 -8.59
CA TYR A 52 -1.07 3.88 -9.08
C TYR A 52 -2.40 4.11 -8.36
N LEU A 53 -2.35 4.21 -7.02
CA LEU A 53 -3.49 4.47 -6.16
C LEU A 53 -3.71 5.98 -5.98
N LYS A 54 -3.13 6.86 -6.80
CA LYS A 54 -3.21 8.34 -6.76
C LYS A 54 -3.41 8.86 -5.32
N ILE A 55 -2.46 8.54 -4.44
CA ILE A 55 -2.55 8.84 -3.01
C ILE A 55 -2.03 10.26 -2.78
N ASP A 56 -2.92 11.18 -2.41
CA ASP A 56 -2.55 12.58 -2.18
C ASP A 56 -1.89 12.79 -0.80
N ASN A 57 -2.33 12.04 0.21
CA ASN A 57 -1.84 12.13 1.59
C ASN A 57 -0.80 11.05 1.92
N ALA A 58 0.19 10.88 1.03
CA ALA A 58 1.18 9.80 1.15
C ALA A 58 1.97 9.83 2.47
N MET A 59 2.27 11.03 2.99
CA MET A 59 2.98 11.21 4.27
C MET A 59 2.22 10.60 5.44
N ASP A 60 0.91 10.81 5.51
CA ASP A 60 0.08 10.29 6.61
C ASP A 60 -0.06 8.77 6.56
N ILE A 61 0.01 8.18 5.37
CA ILE A 61 -0.18 6.74 5.17
C ILE A 61 1.13 5.99 5.32
N PHE A 62 2.16 6.38 4.58
CA PHE A 62 3.40 5.62 4.49
C PHE A 62 4.46 6.06 5.49
N PHE A 63 4.38 7.31 5.97
CA PHE A 63 5.37 7.93 6.84
C PHE A 63 4.82 8.36 8.20
N ALA A 64 3.69 7.78 8.63
CA ALA A 64 3.12 8.09 9.94
C ALA A 64 4.18 7.92 11.05
N GLN A 65 4.44 9.03 11.72
CA GLN A 65 5.22 9.09 12.96
C GLN A 65 4.39 8.38 14.04
N LYS A 66 5.06 7.62 14.90
CA LYS A 66 4.40 6.96 16.02
C LYS A 66 4.18 7.95 17.16
#